data_AF-A0AAX3U1V0-F1
#
_entry.id   AF-A0AAX3U1V0-F1
#
_cell.length_a   1.000
_cell.length_b   1.000
_cell.length_c   1.000
_cell.angle_alpha   90.00
_cell.angle_beta   90.00
_cell.angle_gamma   90.00
#
_symmetry.space_group_name_H-M   'P 1'
#
loop_
_entity.id
_entity.type
_entity.pdbx_description
1 polymer ?
#
loop_
_entity_poly.entity_id
_entity_poly.type
_entity_poly.pdbx_seq_one_letter_code
_entity_poly.pdbx_strand_id
1 'polypeptide(L)'
;MATQKQKDAAWNAARPIRGKNPNLFRRDAKGNEIYKPAYGTQGAKGWEVDHKRPKSKGGSNAARNLQALQTQENRRKGNQYPY
;
A
#
# COMPACT_ATOMS: atom_id res chain seq x y z
N MET A 1 -7.00 -12.29 -3.64
CA MET A 1 -6.09 -11.25 -4.18
C MET A 1 -6.86 -9.95 -4.36
N ALA A 2 -6.22 -8.78 -4.24
CA ALA A 2 -6.90 -7.49 -4.42
C ALA A 2 -7.32 -7.26 -5.87
N THR A 3 -8.48 -6.65 -6.09
CA THR A 3 -8.98 -6.32 -7.43
C THR A 3 -8.19 -5.17 -8.05
N GLN A 4 -8.23 -5.01 -9.38
CA GLN A 4 -7.54 -3.91 -10.06
C GLN A 4 -7.97 -2.54 -9.50
N LYS A 5 -9.27 -2.35 -9.28
CA LYS A 5 -9.82 -1.13 -8.67
C LYS A 5 -9.25 -0.86 -7.27
N GLN A 6 -8.99 -1.89 -6.48
CA GLN A 6 -8.39 -1.75 -5.15
C GLN A 6 -6.90 -1.38 -5.24
N LYS A 7 -6.17 -2.00 -6.17
CA LYS A 7 -4.76 -1.66 -6.43
C LYS A 7 -4.64 -0.20 -6.87
N ASP A 8 -5.50 0.23 -7.79
CA ASP A 8 -5.50 1.60 -8.28
C ASP A 8 -5.88 2.61 -7.19
N ALA A 9 -6.90 2.31 -6.38
CA ALA A 9 -7.27 3.15 -5.24
C ALA A 9 -6.11 3.26 -4.22
N ALA A 10 -5.49 2.15 -3.87
CA ALA A 10 -4.37 2.09 -2.93
C ALA A 10 -3.14 2.84 -3.45
N TRP A 11 -2.79 2.63 -4.74
CA TRP A 11 -1.70 3.34 -5.41
C TRP A 11 -1.97 4.84 -5.47
N ASN A 12 -3.19 5.23 -5.85
CA ASN A 12 -3.60 6.63 -5.97
C ASN A 12 -3.58 7.36 -4.63
N ALA A 13 -3.82 6.66 -3.52
CA ALA A 13 -3.72 7.19 -2.16
C ALA A 13 -2.26 7.40 -1.68
N ALA A 14 -1.28 6.72 -2.29
CA ALA A 14 0.14 6.90 -1.98
C ALA A 14 0.67 8.22 -2.53
N ARG A 15 1.68 8.80 -1.86
CA ARG A 15 2.19 10.14 -2.18
C ARG A 15 3.20 10.10 -3.35
N PRO A 16 3.15 11.02 -4.31
CA PRO A 16 4.21 11.13 -5.31
C PRO A 16 5.54 11.53 -4.67
N ILE A 17 6.65 11.07 -5.24
CA ILE A 17 8.01 11.42 -4.80
C ILE A 17 8.56 12.51 -5.72
N ARG A 18 8.97 13.65 -5.14
CA ARG A 18 9.60 14.74 -5.90
C ARG A 18 10.86 14.23 -6.61
N GLY A 19 10.98 14.53 -7.91
CA GLY A 19 12.11 14.09 -8.73
C GLY A 19 12.01 12.65 -9.26
N LYS A 20 10.91 11.92 -9.03
CA LYS A 20 10.65 10.61 -9.64
C LYS A 20 9.35 10.60 -10.43
N ASN A 21 9.24 9.69 -11.39
CA ASN A 21 8.00 9.53 -12.18
C ASN A 21 6.86 9.04 -11.26
N PRO A 22 5.79 9.85 -11.03
CA PRO A 22 4.73 9.52 -10.08
C PRO A 22 3.83 8.35 -10.52
N ASN A 23 3.91 7.95 -11.78
CA ASN A 23 3.20 6.78 -12.31
C ASN A 23 3.93 5.47 -12.03
N LEU A 24 5.23 5.55 -11.70
CA LEU A 24 6.09 4.41 -11.43
C LEU A 24 6.51 4.34 -9.97
N PHE A 25 6.79 5.47 -9.34
CA PHE A 25 7.31 5.55 -7.98
C PHE A 25 6.40 6.41 -7.11
N ARG A 26 6.07 5.87 -5.95
CA ARG A 26 5.34 6.59 -4.90
C ARG A 26 5.93 6.27 -3.54
N ARG A 27 5.53 7.04 -2.55
CA ARG A 27 5.88 6.87 -1.15
C ARG A 27 4.65 6.38 -0.40
N ASP A 28 4.79 5.26 0.29
CA ASP A 28 3.74 4.72 1.15
C ASP A 28 3.50 5.59 2.40
N ALA A 29 2.53 5.20 3.22
CA ALA A 29 2.19 5.93 4.45
C ALA A 29 3.28 5.88 5.54
N LYS A 30 4.23 4.94 5.45
CA LYS A 30 5.35 4.77 6.38
C LYS A 30 6.64 5.42 5.89
N GLY A 31 6.62 6.04 4.71
CA GLY A 31 7.74 6.75 4.14
C GLY A 31 8.60 5.92 3.18
N ASN A 32 8.25 4.66 2.94
CA ASN A 32 9.01 3.78 2.05
C ASN A 32 8.70 4.08 0.58
N GLU A 33 9.70 3.91 -0.26
CA GLU A 33 9.53 3.98 -1.70
C GLU A 33 8.95 2.68 -2.24
N ILE A 34 7.88 2.79 -3.01
CA ILE A 34 7.21 1.68 -3.69
C ILE A 34 7.26 1.87 -5.21
N TYR A 35 7.42 0.77 -5.94
CA TYR A 35 7.51 0.75 -7.40
C TYR A 35 6.30 0.04 -7.99
N LYS A 36 5.52 0.72 -8.84
CA LYS A 36 4.21 0.23 -9.35
C LYS A 36 4.30 -1.19 -9.94
N PRO A 37 5.28 -1.51 -10.82
CA PRO A 37 5.44 -2.84 -11.38
C PRO A 37 5.91 -3.91 -10.38
N ALA A 38 6.48 -3.53 -9.24
CA ALA A 38 6.92 -4.45 -8.18
C ALA A 38 5.78 -4.88 -7.23
N TYR A 39 4.52 -4.73 -7.65
CA TYR A 39 3.36 -5.17 -6.89
C TYR A 39 3.43 -6.67 -6.55
N GLY A 40 3.23 -7.03 -5.28
CA GLY A 40 3.26 -8.41 -4.79
C GLY A 40 4.67 -9.03 -4.69
N THR A 41 5.72 -8.26 -4.93
CA THR A 41 7.11 -8.72 -4.72
C THR A 41 7.57 -8.46 -3.28
N GLN A 42 8.57 -9.21 -2.82
CA GLN A 42 9.19 -9.02 -1.49
C GLN A 42 10.42 -8.10 -1.52
N GLY A 43 10.74 -7.53 -2.68
CA GLY A 43 11.89 -6.64 -2.86
C GLY A 43 11.75 -5.34 -2.06
N ALA A 44 12.83 -4.57 -1.96
CA ALA A 44 12.88 -3.33 -1.18
C ALA A 44 11.76 -2.33 -1.56
N LYS A 45 11.35 -2.31 -2.83
CA LYS A 45 10.30 -1.43 -3.38
C LYS A 45 8.99 -2.17 -3.70
N GLY A 46 8.88 -3.42 -3.27
CA GLY A 46 7.68 -4.22 -3.42
C GLY A 46 6.56 -3.67 -2.55
N TRP A 47 5.34 -3.77 -3.03
CA TRP A 47 4.18 -3.25 -2.31
C TRP A 47 2.95 -4.11 -2.52
N GLU A 48 2.03 -4.00 -1.56
CA GLU A 48 0.75 -4.70 -1.55
C GLU A 48 -0.37 -3.74 -1.15
N VAL A 49 -1.62 -4.17 -1.38
CA VAL A 49 -2.80 -3.47 -0.87
C VAL A 49 -2.97 -3.86 0.61
N ASP A 50 -2.90 -2.86 1.48
CA ASP A 50 -3.16 -3.00 2.91
C ASP A 50 -4.49 -2.32 3.30
N HIS A 51 -5.15 -2.87 4.34
CA HIS A 51 -6.27 -2.23 5.01
C HIS A 51 -5.76 -1.43 6.20
N LYS A 52 -5.89 -0.09 6.17
CA LYS A 52 -5.50 0.81 7.26
C LYS A 52 -6.04 0.32 8.61
N ARG A 53 -7.35 0.08 8.67
CA ARG A 53 -8.00 -0.72 9.72
C ARG A 53 -8.17 -2.15 9.19
N PRO A 54 -7.56 -3.17 9.80
CA PRO A 54 -7.72 -4.57 9.39
C PRO A 54 -9.18 -5.03 9.43
N LYS A 55 -9.55 -5.97 8.56
CA LYS A 55 -10.91 -6.56 8.54
C LYS A 55 -11.31 -7.21 9.87
N SER A 56 -10.37 -7.89 10.53
CA SER A 56 -10.57 -8.52 11.84
C SER A 56 -10.97 -7.53 12.93
N LYS A 57 -10.66 -6.25 12.73
CA LYS A 57 -11.03 -5.16 13.63
C LYS A 57 -12.17 -4.32 13.08
N GLY A 58 -12.95 -4.81 12.11
CA GLY A 58 -14.08 -4.08 11.51
C GLY A 58 -13.70 -3.11 10.37
N GLY A 59 -12.55 -3.30 9.74
CA GLY A 59 -12.15 -2.56 8.54
C GLY A 59 -12.97 -2.92 7.30
N SER A 60 -13.24 -1.93 6.44
CA SER A 60 -13.99 -2.14 5.20
C SER A 60 -13.07 -2.24 3.97
N ASN A 61 -13.61 -2.75 2.85
CA ASN A 61 -12.93 -2.73 1.55
C ASN A 61 -13.07 -1.40 0.80
N ALA A 62 -13.60 -0.36 1.45
CA ALA A 62 -13.78 0.96 0.84
C ALA A 62 -12.42 1.59 0.53
N ALA A 63 -12.32 2.31 -0.59
CA ALA A 63 -11.08 2.96 -1.04
C ALA A 63 -10.40 3.81 0.06
N ARG A 64 -11.18 4.47 0.92
CA ARG A 64 -10.68 5.26 2.06
C ARG A 64 -9.87 4.45 3.09
N ASN A 65 -10.20 3.16 3.23
CA ASN A 65 -9.53 2.23 4.15
C ASN A 65 -8.40 1.45 3.48
N LEU A 66 -8.17 1.61 2.18
CA LEU A 66 -7.09 0.96 1.45
C LEU A 66 -5.88 1.88 1.37
N GLN A 67 -4.69 1.30 1.43
CA GLN A 67 -3.43 1.99 1.19
C GLN A 67 -2.45 1.07 0.48
N ALA A 68 -1.58 1.63 -0.35
CA ALA A 68 -0.40 0.91 -0.81
C ALA A 68 0.64 0.96 0.32
N LEU A 69 1.13 -0.21 0.73
CA LEU A 69 2.12 -0.35 1.78
C LEU A 69 3.24 -1.27 1.28
N GLN A 70 4.49 -0.94 1.64
CA GLN A 70 5.64 -1.76 1.29
C GLN A 70 5.46 -3.19 1.87
N THR A 71 5.79 -4.22 1.10
CA THR A 71 5.43 -5.63 1.42
C THR A 71 5.95 -6.10 2.78
N GLN A 72 7.17 -5.70 3.14
CA GLN A 72 7.78 -6.05 4.43
C GLN A 72 7.09 -5.29 5.58
N GLU A 73 6.76 -4.01 5.38
CA GLU A 73 5.96 -3.23 6.35
C GLU A 73 4.55 -3.79 6.52
N ASN A 74 3.91 -4.22 5.43
CA ASN A 74 2.58 -4.86 5.48
C ASN A 74 2.61 -6.13 6.34
N ARG A 75 3.67 -6.94 6.19
CA ARG A 75 3.87 -8.15 6.99
C ARG A 75 4.18 -7.84 8.45
N ARG A 76 4.98 -6.81 8.74
CA ARG A 76 5.27 -6.33 10.10
C ARG A 76 4.01 -5.84 10.80
N LYS A 77 3.17 -5.07 10.08
CA LYS A 77 1.87 -4.59 10.57
C LYS A 77 0.92 -5.72 10.90
N GLY A 78 0.74 -6.68 9.99
CA GLY A 78 -0.24 -7.74 10.13
C GLY A 78 -1.64 -7.20 10.46
N ASN A 79 -2.21 -7.66 11.57
CA ASN A 79 -3.54 -7.23 12.07
C ASN A 79 -3.47 -6.16 13.17
N GLN A 80 -2.30 -5.56 13.41
CA GLN A 80 -2.16 -4.51 14.42
C GLN A 80 -2.88 -3.23 13.99
N TYR A 81 -3.53 -2.59 14.96
CA TYR A 81 -4.25 -1.33 14.77
C TYR A 81 -4.55 -0.72 16.15
N PRO A 82 -4.21 0.56 16.40
CA PRO A 82 -3.45 1.45 15.49
C PRO A 82 -1.99 0.97 15.29
N TYR A 83 -1.44 1.20 14.09
CA TYR A 83 -0.07 0.82 13.67
C TYR A 83 0.59 1.94 12.86
#